data_AF-A0A1Q3EAW7-F1
#
_entry.id   AF-A0A1Q3EAW7-F1
#
_cell.length_a   1.000
_cell.length_b   1.000
_cell.length_c   1.000
_cell.angle_alpha   90.00
_cell.angle_beta   90.00
_cell.angle_gamma   90.00
#
_symmetry.space_group_name_H-M   'P 1'
#
loop_
_entity.id
_entity.type
_entity.pdbx_description
1 polymer ?
#
loop_
_entity_poly.entity_id
_entity_poly.type
_entity_poly.pdbx_seq_one_letter_code
_entity_poly.pdbx_strand_id
1 'polypeptide(L)'
;MLSASKFFPLLFLLPYTFAAPAVNLETRGASATFCGQWDTSTSGNYELFLDQWGLSGASSGSDCASITSLSGNTIAWTTVWEWVGGTGVKSFTNIQLNAGINQQLSAISTIPIFTAS
;
A
#
# COMPACT_ATOMS: atom_id res chain seq x y z
N MET A 1 -3.29 24.66 -80.21
CA MET A 1 -4.01 24.13 -79.04
C MET A 1 -3.65 22.67 -78.90
N LEU A 2 -2.91 22.29 -77.84
CA LEU A 2 -2.88 20.99 -77.17
C LEU A 2 -1.85 21.13 -76.04
N SER A 3 -2.35 21.38 -74.82
CA SER A 3 -1.54 21.59 -73.61
C SER A 3 -1.20 20.24 -73.00
N ALA A 4 0.09 19.92 -72.84
CA ALA A 4 0.55 18.72 -72.17
C ALA A 4 0.47 18.91 -70.64
N SER A 5 -0.48 18.22 -70.01
CA SER A 5 -0.62 18.19 -68.54
C SER A 5 0.49 17.33 -67.93
N LYS A 6 1.38 17.95 -67.15
CA LYS A 6 2.47 17.29 -66.44
C LYS A 6 1.93 16.66 -65.15
N PHE A 7 1.83 15.33 -65.13
CA PHE A 7 1.54 14.55 -63.92
C PHE A 7 2.75 14.61 -62.97
N PHE A 8 2.54 15.10 -61.74
CA PHE A 8 3.55 15.15 -60.68
C PHE A 8 3.16 14.09 -59.62
N PRO A 9 3.97 13.04 -59.37
CA PRO A 9 3.65 12.07 -58.33
C PRO A 9 4.02 12.62 -56.95
N LEU A 10 3.02 12.87 -56.10
CA LEU A 10 3.22 13.27 -54.72
C LEU A 10 3.57 12.01 -53.88
N LEU A 11 4.85 11.88 -53.51
CA LEU A 11 5.38 10.81 -52.68
C LEU A 11 4.91 11.02 -51.22
N PHE A 12 4.02 10.17 -50.72
CA PHE A 12 3.57 10.18 -49.32
C PHE A 12 4.66 9.63 -48.41
N LEU A 13 5.27 10.50 -47.60
CA LEU A 13 6.14 10.14 -46.48
C LEU A 13 5.27 9.84 -45.25
N LEU A 14 5.13 8.56 -44.89
CA LEU A 14 4.50 8.14 -43.63
C LEU A 14 5.52 8.24 -42.48
N PRO A 15 5.24 8.99 -41.40
CA PRO A 15 6.12 9.03 -40.25
C PRO A 15 6.05 7.71 -39.48
N TYR A 16 7.19 7.04 -39.33
CA TYR A 16 7.36 5.87 -38.47
C TYR A 16 7.39 6.35 -37.01
N THR A 17 6.30 6.18 -36.26
CA THR A 17 6.28 6.47 -34.83
C THR A 17 6.89 5.29 -34.08
N PHE A 18 8.06 5.49 -33.47
CA PHE A 18 8.60 4.53 -32.51
C PHE A 18 7.76 4.62 -31.23
N ALA A 19 6.98 3.57 -30.94
CA ALA A 19 6.34 3.41 -29.65
C ALA A 19 7.40 3.03 -28.61
N ALA A 20 7.84 3.99 -27.79
CA ALA A 20 8.63 3.68 -26.61
C ALA A 20 7.78 2.85 -25.63
N PRO A 21 8.33 1.82 -24.96
CA PRO A 21 7.60 1.13 -23.92
C PRO A 21 7.23 2.14 -22.82
N ALA A 22 5.93 2.29 -22.55
CA ALA A 22 5.48 3.06 -21.41
C ALA A 22 5.92 2.33 -20.14
N VAL A 23 6.95 2.84 -19.46
CA VAL A 23 7.23 2.46 -18.08
C VAL A 23 6.08 3.03 -17.27
N ASN A 24 5.14 2.16 -16.88
CA ASN A 24 4.06 2.53 -15.98
C ASN A 24 4.65 2.65 -14.58
N LEU A 25 5.29 3.80 -14.31
CA LEU A 25 5.66 4.20 -12.96
C LEU A 25 4.36 4.51 -12.23
N GLU A 26 3.79 3.48 -11.60
CA GLU A 26 2.74 3.67 -10.62
C GLU A 26 3.29 4.61 -9.55
N THR A 27 2.82 5.86 -9.54
CA THR A 27 3.10 6.79 -8.45
C THR A 27 2.58 6.11 -7.19
N ARG A 28 3.48 5.56 -6.38
CA ARG A 28 3.16 5.19 -5.00
C ARG A 28 2.86 6.51 -4.31
N GLY A 29 1.58 6.86 -4.21
CA GLY A 29 1.15 7.98 -3.38
C GLY A 29 1.81 7.81 -2.01
N ALA A 30 2.32 8.91 -1.43
CA ALA A 30 2.94 8.85 -0.12
C ALA A 30 1.99 8.13 0.84
N SER A 31 2.42 6.97 1.37
CA SER A 31 1.65 6.25 2.37
C SER A 31 1.41 7.18 3.56
N ALA A 32 0.15 7.34 3.96
CA ALA A 32 -0.17 8.11 5.16
C ALA A 32 0.53 7.47 6.37
N THR A 33 1.11 8.32 7.22
CA THR A 33 1.70 7.91 8.50
C THR A 33 0.78 8.36 9.62
N PHE A 34 0.46 7.41 10.50
CA PHE A 34 -0.45 7.56 11.62
C PHE A 34 0.35 7.42 12.90
N CYS A 35 0.14 8.31 13.86
CA CYS A 35 0.92 8.38 15.10
C CYS A 35 0.06 8.58 16.35
N GLY A 36 -1.25 8.79 16.18
CA GLY A 36 -2.19 8.94 17.28
C GLY A 36 -2.38 7.62 18.03
N GLN A 37 -2.69 7.73 19.32
CA GLN A 37 -2.79 6.59 20.23
C GLN A 37 -3.73 5.49 19.72
N TRP A 38 -4.84 5.90 19.10
CA TRP A 38 -5.91 5.02 18.61
C TRP A 38 -6.15 5.21 17.11
N ASP A 39 -5.16 5.74 16.39
CA ASP A 39 -5.29 5.86 14.95
C ASP A 39 -5.45 4.47 14.33
N THR A 40 -6.32 4.40 13.32
CA THR A 40 -6.50 3.21 12.50
C THR A 40 -6.43 3.54 11.02
N SER A 41 -6.11 2.55 10.20
CA SER A 41 -6.12 2.68 8.74
C SER A 41 -6.55 1.39 8.08
N THR A 42 -7.62 1.43 7.29
CA THR A 42 -8.13 0.26 6.57
C THR A 42 -7.51 0.14 5.19
N SER A 43 -7.11 -1.08 4.80
CA SER A 43 -6.71 -1.42 3.44
C SER A 43 -7.19 -2.82 3.06
N GLY A 44 -8.16 -2.89 2.15
CA GLY A 44 -8.80 -4.16 1.80
C GLY A 44 -9.49 -4.80 3.01
N ASN A 45 -9.21 -6.07 3.27
CA ASN A 45 -9.72 -6.80 4.43
C ASN A 45 -8.89 -6.59 5.71
N TYR A 46 -7.91 -5.70 5.68
CA TYR A 46 -6.99 -5.47 6.78
C TYR A 46 -7.19 -4.10 7.40
N GLU A 47 -6.88 -3.99 8.69
CA GLU A 47 -6.90 -2.72 9.41
C GLU A 47 -5.64 -2.61 10.26
N LEU A 48 -4.88 -1.55 10.02
CA LEU A 48 -3.78 -1.13 10.87
C LEU A 48 -4.35 -0.46 12.11
N PHE A 49 -3.90 -0.90 13.27
CA PHE A 49 -4.15 -0.28 14.57
C PHE A 49 -2.83 0.17 15.17
N LEU A 50 -2.77 1.42 15.67
CA LEU A 50 -1.63 1.89 16.46
C LEU A 50 -1.64 1.32 17.88
N ASP A 51 -2.84 1.11 18.45
CA ASP A 51 -3.06 0.43 19.74
C ASP A 51 -2.01 0.78 20.81
N GLN A 52 -1.78 2.07 21.02
CA GLN A 52 -0.79 2.57 21.99
C GLN A 52 -1.39 2.59 23.41
N TRP A 53 -2.03 1.50 23.81
CA TRP A 53 -2.81 1.40 25.07
C TRP A 53 -1.98 1.70 26.33
N GLY A 54 -0.68 1.45 26.27
CA GLY A 54 0.25 1.61 27.38
C GLY A 54 1.08 2.89 27.35
N LEU A 55 0.82 3.83 26.42
CA LEU A 55 1.71 4.99 26.24
C LEU A 55 1.85 5.84 27.51
N SER A 56 0.81 5.91 28.35
CA SER A 56 0.83 6.70 29.59
C SER A 56 1.82 6.15 30.62
N GLY A 57 2.27 4.91 30.43
CA GLY A 57 3.34 4.31 31.22
C GLY A 57 4.75 4.68 30.76
N ALA A 58 4.91 5.39 29.64
CA ALA A 58 6.20 5.96 29.22
C ALA A 58 6.36 7.39 29.77
N SER A 59 7.60 7.82 30.00
CA SER A 59 7.90 9.23 30.29
C SER A 59 7.85 10.11 29.04
N SER A 60 8.17 9.54 27.89
CA SER A 60 8.05 10.16 26.56
C SER A 60 8.16 9.11 25.47
N GLY A 61 7.80 9.47 24.24
CA GLY A 61 7.92 8.60 23.08
C GLY A 61 6.73 8.70 22.13
N SER A 62 6.79 7.91 21.06
CA SER A 62 5.75 7.78 20.04
C SER A 62 5.88 6.46 19.29
N ASP A 63 4.77 5.95 18.78
CA ASP A 63 4.72 4.90 17.76
C ASP A 63 3.98 5.45 16.54
N CYS A 64 4.60 5.34 15.37
CA CYS A 64 4.06 5.78 14.09
C CYS A 64 4.08 4.63 13.09
N ALA A 65 2.99 4.45 12.34
CA ALA A 65 2.85 3.34 11.40
C ALA A 65 2.21 3.75 10.07
N SER A 66 2.50 2.97 9.04
CA SER A 66 2.03 3.19 7.68
C SER A 66 1.79 1.87 6.96
N ILE A 67 0.70 1.77 6.19
CA ILE A 67 0.51 0.71 5.20
C ILE A 67 1.28 1.10 3.94
N THR A 68 2.21 0.25 3.50
CA THR A 68 3.09 0.54 2.36
C THR A 68 2.60 -0.08 1.06
N SER A 69 1.87 -1.19 1.12
CA SER A 69 1.20 -1.79 -0.04
C SER A 69 0.19 -2.86 0.34
N LEU A 70 -0.76 -3.10 -0.56
CA LEU A 70 -1.66 -4.25 -0.55
C LEU A 70 -1.61 -4.93 -1.93
N SER A 71 -1.41 -6.25 -1.96
CA SER A 71 -1.52 -7.07 -3.17
C SER A 71 -2.28 -8.35 -2.86
N GLY A 72 -3.51 -8.47 -3.36
CA GLY A 72 -4.42 -9.56 -2.99
C GLY A 72 -4.64 -9.63 -1.48
N ASN A 73 -4.26 -10.75 -0.87
CA ASN A 73 -4.30 -10.99 0.58
C ASN A 73 -2.93 -10.80 1.27
N THR A 74 -2.01 -10.07 0.64
CA THR A 74 -0.70 -9.75 1.23
C THR A 74 -0.62 -8.26 1.48
N ILE A 75 -0.55 -7.88 2.76
CA ILE A 75 -0.38 -6.51 3.21
C ILE A 75 1.05 -6.30 3.70
N ALA A 76 1.66 -5.19 3.30
CA ALA A 76 2.94 -4.73 3.82
C ALA A 76 2.72 -3.40 4.54
N TRP A 77 3.38 -3.26 5.68
CA TRP A 77 3.26 -2.10 6.56
C TRP A 77 4.56 -1.94 7.35
N THR A 78 4.75 -0.75 7.91
CA THR A 78 5.89 -0.42 8.75
C THR A 78 5.40 0.26 10.03
N THR A 79 6.18 0.10 11.10
CA THR A 79 6.09 0.90 12.33
C THR A 79 7.49 1.39 12.66
N VAL A 80 7.57 2.63 13.15
CA VAL A 80 8.76 3.22 13.76
C VAL A 80 8.32 3.73 15.13
N TRP A 81 8.99 3.28 16.17
CA TRP A 81 8.65 3.65 17.54
C TRP A 81 9.90 4.01 18.34
N GLU A 82 9.68 4.89 19.30
CA GLU A 82 10.63 5.22 20.34
C GLU A 82 9.85 5.40 21.64
N TRP A 83 10.22 4.67 22.68
CA TRP A 83 9.61 4.80 24.00
C TRP A 83 10.70 4.96 25.06
N VAL A 84 10.51 5.91 25.96
CA VAL A 84 11.45 6.21 27.04
C VAL A 84 10.75 6.01 28.37
N GLY A 85 11.45 5.34 29.29
CA GLY A 85 11.03 5.22 30.68
C GLY A 85 9.85 4.28 30.95
N GLY A 86 9.63 4.06 32.25
CA GLY A 86 8.58 3.22 32.79
C GLY A 86 8.73 1.73 32.52
N THR A 87 7.75 0.95 32.97
CA THR A 87 7.70 -0.51 32.83
C THR A 87 6.48 -0.93 32.02
N GLY A 88 6.46 -2.16 31.49
CA GLY A 88 5.33 -2.69 30.72
C GLY A 88 5.32 -2.32 29.24
N VAL A 89 4.39 -2.93 28.51
CA VAL A 89 4.17 -2.73 27.07
C VAL A 89 3.58 -1.34 26.83
N LYS A 90 3.99 -0.68 25.73
CA LYS A 90 3.56 0.69 25.38
C LYS A 90 2.55 0.71 24.25
N SER A 91 2.78 -0.11 23.23
CA SER A 91 1.89 -0.27 22.08
C SER A 91 1.86 -1.72 21.63
N PHE A 92 0.79 -2.08 20.92
CA PHE A 92 0.72 -3.31 20.14
C PHE A 92 0.25 -2.97 18.72
N THR A 93 1.04 -2.16 18.02
CA THR A 93 0.76 -1.81 16.62
C THR A 93 0.67 -3.07 15.76
N ASN A 94 -0.46 -3.27 15.10
CA ASN A 94 -0.77 -4.54 14.44
C ASN A 94 -1.65 -4.36 13.20
N ILE A 95 -1.72 -5.44 12.40
CA ILE A 95 -2.70 -5.58 11.33
C ILE A 95 -3.75 -6.61 11.75
N GLN A 96 -4.99 -6.15 11.86
CA GLN A 96 -6.16 -6.98 12.06
C GLN A 96 -6.72 -7.48 10.72
N LEU A 97 -7.16 -8.73 10.67
CA LEU A 97 -7.96 -9.26 9.57
C LEU A 97 -9.45 -9.07 9.88
N ASN A 98 -10.16 -8.33 9.05
CA ASN A 98 -11.59 -8.04 9.16
C ASN A 98 -12.49 -9.01 8.36
N ALA A 99 -11.89 -10.00 7.68
CA ALA A 99 -12.61 -11.02 6.93
C ALA A 99 -12.73 -12.35 7.70
N GLY A 100 -13.81 -13.10 7.46
CA GLY A 100 -14.00 -14.42 8.07
C GLY A 100 -14.19 -14.40 9.60
N ILE A 101 -14.57 -13.25 10.16
CA ILE A 101 -14.79 -13.05 11.59
C ILE A 101 -16.12 -13.69 12.06
N ASN A 102 -16.30 -13.79 13.38
CA ASN A 102 -17.51 -14.31 14.03
C ASN A 102 -17.86 -15.77 13.66
N GLN A 103 -16.84 -16.60 13.44
CA GLN A 103 -17.00 -18.03 13.20
C GLN A 103 -16.76 -18.85 14.47
N GLN A 104 -17.50 -19.95 14.64
CA GLN A 104 -17.12 -20.95 15.65
C GLN A 104 -15.81 -21.61 15.23
N LEU A 105 -14.92 -21.87 16.19
CA LEU A 105 -13.64 -22.55 15.91
C LEU A 105 -13.84 -23.92 15.23
N SER A 106 -14.91 -24.63 15.57
CA SER A 106 -15.28 -25.91 14.96
C SER A 106 -15.65 -25.82 13.47
N ALA A 107 -16.02 -24.62 12.98
CA ALA A 107 -16.34 -24.37 11.58
C ALA A 107 -15.11 -23.94 10.76
N ILE A 108 -13.98 -23.65 11.40
CA ILE A 108 -12.75 -23.20 10.74
C ILE A 108 -11.90 -24.41 10.39
N SER A 109 -11.72 -24.67 9.09
CA SER A 109 -10.87 -25.76 8.61
C SER A 109 -9.37 -25.41 8.60
N THR A 110 -9.02 -24.16 8.28
CA THR A 110 -7.63 -23.68 8.19
C THR A 110 -7.59 -22.17 8.35
N ILE A 111 -6.53 -21.65 8.98
CA ILE A 111 -6.19 -20.21 9.00
C ILE A 111 -4.81 -20.07 8.34
N PRO A 112 -4.75 -19.97 7.00
CA PRO A 112 -3.47 -19.88 6.32
C PRO A 112 -2.84 -18.51 6.57
N ILE A 113 -1.57 -18.50 6.97
CA ILE A 113 -0.75 -17.30 7.09
C ILE A 113 0.55 -17.50 6.33
N PHE A 114 1.02 -16.44 5.65
CA PHE A 114 2.29 -16.45 4.97
C PHE A 114 3.33 -15.80 5.88
N THR A 115 4.42 -16.52 6.17
CA THR A 115 5.62 -15.93 6.79
C THR A 115 6.63 -15.69 5.68
N ALA A 116 6.93 -14.42 5.39
CA ALA A 116 8.07 -14.11 4.54
C ALA A 116 9.34 -14.53 5.29
N SER A 117 10.07 -15.50 4.73
CA SER A 117 11.37 -15.99 5.20
C SER A 117 12.51 -15.11 4.74
#